data_AF-A0A318EB83-F1
#
_entry.id   AF-A0A318EB83-F1
#
_cell.length_a   1.000
_cell.length_b   1.000
_cell.length_c   1.000
_cell.angle_alpha   90.00
_cell.angle_beta   90.00
_cell.angle_gamma   90.00
#
_symmetry.space_group_name_H-M   'P 1'
#
loop_
_entity.id
_entity.type
_entity.pdbx_description
1 polymer ?
#
loop_
_entity_poly.entity_id
_entity_poly.type
_entity_poly.pdbx_seq_one_letter_code
_entity_poly.pdbx_strand_id
1 'polypeptide(L)'
;MSPRVKALLALLLLGAWLTPAPAAASGSMRCGSRLLSEGMLAAEAVAICGEPDFVDVWPSPRGHGYGYGLHDSIEEWIYNRGSSQLLRVLQIRNGRIHSIGTEGYGFAEQGAGSCGQTDILRGMTKYRLLARCGEPLARVADHVFVPDRRHRRGSLHDSYNAVIRVYREEWTYNFGSNQLLRIVVLENGRVEDVRVGRRGFDP
;
A
#
# COMPACT_ATOMS: atom_id res chain seq x y z
N MET A 1 50.37 -17.10 29.58
CA MET A 1 49.57 -15.85 29.47
C MET A 1 49.51 -15.16 30.82
N SER A 2 49.87 -13.87 30.89
CA SER A 2 49.88 -13.11 32.15
C SER A 2 48.46 -12.89 32.69
N PRO A 3 48.27 -12.74 34.01
CA PRO A 3 46.96 -12.50 34.62
C PRO A 3 46.26 -11.25 34.05
N ARG A 4 47.04 -10.26 33.58
CA ARG A 4 46.52 -9.06 32.90
C ARG A 4 45.88 -9.37 31.54
N VAL A 5 46.41 -10.32 30.77
CA VAL A 5 45.83 -10.76 29.49
C VAL A 5 44.53 -11.51 29.71
N LYS A 6 44.42 -12.32 30.77
CA LYS A 6 43.16 -13.00 31.14
C LYS A 6 42.07 -12.01 31.56
N ALA A 7 42.42 -10.96 32.30
CA ALA A 7 41.47 -9.93 32.72
C ALA A 7 40.94 -9.08 31.55
N LEU A 8 41.81 -8.73 30.59
CA LEU A 8 41.40 -8.01 29.36
C LEU A 8 40.50 -8.86 28.46
N LEU A 9 40.79 -10.16 28.32
CA LEU A 9 39.94 -11.11 27.60
C LEU A 9 38.58 -11.31 28.28
N ALA A 10 38.54 -11.36 29.62
CA ALA A 10 37.29 -11.43 30.36
C ALA A 10 36.43 -10.17 30.18
N LEU A 11 37.03 -8.97 30.18
CA LEU A 11 36.31 -7.72 29.94
C LEU A 11 35.75 -7.63 28.51
N LEU A 12 36.50 -8.10 27.51
CA LEU A 12 36.06 -8.15 26.11
C LEU A 12 34.92 -9.18 25.90
N LEU A 13 34.94 -10.31 26.61
CA LEU A 13 33.88 -11.31 26.56
C LEU A 13 32.59 -10.83 27.27
N LEU A 14 32.71 -10.06 28.36
CA LEU A 14 31.56 -9.44 29.03
C LEU A 14 30.95 -8.28 28.22
N GLY A 15 31.77 -7.52 27.47
CA GLY A 15 31.29 -6.46 26.59
C GLY A 15 30.49 -6.97 25.37
N ALA A 16 30.76 -8.19 24.91
CA ALA A 16 30.08 -8.80 23.76
C ALA A 16 28.64 -9.29 24.05
N TRP A 17 28.23 -9.34 25.32
CA TRP A 17 26.89 -9.78 25.73
C TRP A 17 25.88 -8.64 25.94
N LEU A 18 26.32 -7.37 25.82
CA LEU A 18 25.44 -6.20 25.94
C LEU A 18 25.08 -5.58 24.58
N THR A 19 25.18 -6.32 23.48
CA THR A 19 24.65 -5.83 22.20
C THR A 19 23.12 -5.79 22.29
N PRO A 20 22.48 -4.60 22.26
CA PRO A 20 21.03 -4.53 22.24
C PRO A 20 20.56 -5.21 20.96
N ALA A 21 19.76 -6.28 21.12
CA ALA A 21 19.12 -6.92 19.99
C ALA A 21 18.27 -5.87 19.25
N PRO A 22 18.28 -5.84 17.92
CA PRO A 22 17.39 -4.96 17.18
C PRO A 22 15.95 -5.32 17.55
N ALA A 23 15.25 -4.40 18.23
CA ALA A 23 13.83 -4.54 18.46
C ALA A 23 13.14 -4.40 17.09
N ALA A 24 12.69 -5.52 16.52
CA ALA A 24 11.78 -5.48 15.40
C ALA A 24 10.47 -4.87 15.89
N ALA A 25 10.23 -3.60 15.58
CA ALA A 25 8.94 -2.98 15.80
C ALA A 25 7.94 -3.63 14.85
N SER A 26 7.22 -4.64 15.34
CA SER A 26 6.12 -5.25 14.60
C SER A 26 4.88 -4.37 14.73
N GLY A 27 4.27 -4.05 13.59
CA GLY A 27 3.01 -3.33 13.53
C GLY A 27 1.89 -4.08 14.27
N SER A 28 1.10 -3.37 15.06
CA SER A 28 -0.11 -3.90 15.68
C SER A 28 -1.23 -2.86 15.71
N MET A 29 -2.46 -3.33 15.82
CA MET A 29 -3.64 -2.49 15.95
C MET A 29 -4.73 -3.15 16.78
N ARG A 30 -5.56 -2.33 17.42
CA ARG A 30 -6.68 -2.83 18.23
C ARG A 30 -7.99 -2.76 17.47
N CYS A 31 -8.80 -3.80 17.64
CA CYS A 31 -10.19 -3.88 17.19
C CYS A 31 -11.05 -4.22 18.42
N GLY A 32 -11.71 -3.20 18.98
CA GLY A 32 -12.27 -3.27 20.32
C GLY A 32 -11.17 -3.54 21.36
N SER A 33 -11.37 -4.57 22.19
CA SER A 33 -10.39 -5.02 23.20
C SER A 33 -9.30 -5.93 22.65
N ARG A 34 -9.47 -6.48 21.45
CA ARG A 34 -8.56 -7.47 20.85
C ARG A 34 -7.40 -6.80 20.10
N LEU A 35 -6.26 -7.47 20.06
CA LEU A 35 -5.05 -7.01 19.36
C LEU A 35 -4.83 -7.84 18.10
N LEU A 36 -4.61 -7.15 17.00
CA LEU A 36 -4.18 -7.70 15.72
C LEU A 36 -2.72 -7.30 15.49
N SER A 37 -1.88 -8.25 15.07
CA SER A 37 -0.45 -8.04 14.86
C SER A 37 0.00 -8.61 13.52
N GLU A 38 1.12 -8.10 13.00
CA GLU A 38 1.74 -8.69 11.80
C GLU A 38 2.06 -10.18 12.00
N GLY A 39 2.06 -10.93 10.91
CA GLY A 39 2.26 -12.38 10.88
C GLY A 39 1.00 -13.20 11.13
N MET A 40 -0.05 -12.63 11.74
CA MET A 40 -1.36 -13.31 11.89
C MET A 40 -1.98 -13.63 10.52
N LEU A 41 -2.87 -14.61 10.48
CA LEU A 41 -3.62 -14.99 9.28
C LEU A 41 -4.64 -13.91 8.91
N ALA A 42 -4.91 -13.75 7.62
CA ALA A 42 -5.98 -12.86 7.14
C ALA A 42 -7.36 -13.24 7.72
N ALA A 43 -7.64 -14.54 7.87
CA ALA A 43 -8.86 -15.02 8.52
C ALA A 43 -8.95 -14.59 10.01
N GLU A 44 -7.82 -14.50 10.71
CA GLU A 44 -7.80 -13.97 12.09
C GLU A 44 -8.09 -12.47 12.10
N ALA A 45 -7.63 -11.72 11.10
CA ALA A 45 -8.01 -10.32 10.94
C ALA A 45 -9.53 -10.15 10.81
N VAL A 46 -10.19 -10.97 9.99
CA VAL A 46 -11.65 -10.98 9.87
C VAL A 46 -12.32 -11.34 11.19
N ALA A 47 -11.86 -12.38 11.88
CA ALA A 47 -12.43 -12.78 13.17
C ALA A 47 -12.26 -11.70 14.26
N ILE A 48 -11.15 -10.96 14.23
CA ILE A 48 -10.79 -9.95 15.24
C ILE A 48 -11.47 -8.60 14.95
N CYS A 49 -11.46 -8.16 13.70
CA CYS A 49 -11.85 -6.80 13.27
C CYS A 49 -13.13 -6.74 12.44
N GLY A 50 -13.66 -7.87 11.97
CA GLY A 50 -14.71 -7.91 10.95
C GLY A 50 -14.15 -7.84 9.52
N GLU A 51 -15.05 -7.84 8.55
CA GLU A 51 -14.69 -7.65 7.15
C GLU A 51 -14.10 -6.24 6.92
N PRO A 52 -13.08 -6.12 6.06
CA PRO A 52 -12.56 -4.82 5.65
C PRO A 52 -13.59 -4.05 4.80
N ASP A 53 -13.60 -2.73 4.92
CA ASP A 53 -14.46 -1.84 4.14
C ASP A 53 -14.06 -1.78 2.67
N PHE A 54 -12.80 -2.13 2.37
CA PHE A 54 -12.29 -2.20 1.01
C PHE A 54 -11.14 -3.19 0.90
N VAL A 55 -11.14 -3.96 -0.19
CA VAL A 55 -10.06 -4.87 -0.56
C VAL A 55 -9.65 -4.59 -2.00
N ASP A 56 -8.35 -4.45 -2.22
CA ASP A 56 -7.77 -4.37 -3.57
C ASP A 56 -6.59 -5.34 -3.67
N VAL A 57 -6.30 -5.81 -4.89
CA VAL A 57 -5.30 -6.85 -5.10
C VAL A 57 -4.45 -6.52 -6.32
N TRP A 58 -3.13 -6.62 -6.18
CA TRP A 58 -2.18 -6.41 -7.27
C TRP A 58 -0.98 -7.37 -7.15
N PRO A 59 -0.25 -7.64 -8.24
CA PRO A 59 0.94 -8.46 -8.17
C PRO A 59 2.02 -7.76 -7.34
N SER A 60 2.77 -8.55 -6.57
CA SER A 60 3.98 -8.10 -5.92
C SER A 60 4.96 -7.53 -6.96
N PRO A 61 5.50 -6.31 -6.77
CA PRO A 61 6.36 -5.65 -7.75
C PRO A 61 7.61 -6.47 -8.15
N ARG A 62 8.09 -7.31 -7.23
CA ARG A 62 9.25 -8.21 -7.42
C ARG A 62 8.87 -9.68 -7.44
N GLY A 63 7.57 -10.01 -7.55
CA GLY A 63 7.14 -11.39 -7.67
C GLY A 63 7.80 -12.04 -8.89
N HIS A 64 8.56 -13.10 -8.68
CA HIS A 64 9.29 -13.82 -9.73
C HIS A 64 8.28 -14.47 -10.69
N GLY A 65 7.92 -13.75 -11.75
CA GLY A 65 6.95 -14.19 -12.76
C GLY A 65 7.59 -14.96 -13.91
N TYR A 66 8.52 -15.88 -13.64
CA TYR A 66 9.02 -16.82 -14.64
C TYR A 66 8.77 -18.24 -14.14
N GLY A 67 7.70 -18.87 -14.66
CA GLY A 67 7.43 -20.30 -14.48
C GLY A 67 6.49 -20.64 -13.33
N TYR A 68 5.36 -21.26 -13.69
CA TYR A 68 4.50 -22.15 -12.91
C TYR A 68 4.61 -22.08 -11.36
N GLY A 69 3.67 -21.36 -10.73
CA GLY A 69 3.18 -21.76 -9.40
C GLY A 69 3.57 -20.89 -8.20
N LEU A 70 3.32 -19.58 -8.26
CA LEU A 70 2.62 -18.80 -7.22
C LEU A 70 2.58 -17.35 -7.70
N HIS A 71 1.39 -16.82 -8.00
CA HIS A 71 1.25 -15.37 -8.17
C HIS A 71 1.39 -14.74 -6.78
N ASP A 72 2.61 -14.32 -6.42
CA ASP A 72 2.84 -13.46 -5.27
C ASP A 72 2.04 -12.18 -5.49
N SER A 73 0.86 -12.10 -4.88
CA SER A 73 0.00 -10.93 -4.85
C SER A 73 0.07 -10.27 -3.49
N ILE A 74 -0.17 -8.97 -3.51
CA ILE A 74 -0.40 -8.17 -2.32
C ILE A 74 -1.89 -7.84 -2.36
N GLU A 75 -2.58 -8.16 -1.27
CA GLU A 75 -3.91 -7.62 -1.02
C GLU A 75 -3.77 -6.45 -0.06
N GLU A 76 -4.44 -5.35 -0.36
CA GLU A 76 -4.56 -4.23 0.55
C GLU A 76 -5.97 -4.19 1.10
N TRP A 77 -6.07 -4.38 2.41
CA TRP A 77 -7.32 -4.35 3.16
C TRP A 77 -7.39 -3.04 3.93
N ILE A 78 -8.48 -2.30 3.78
CA ILE A 78 -8.66 -1.01 4.42
C ILE A 78 -9.85 -1.06 5.36
N TYR A 79 -9.65 -0.60 6.59
CA TYR A 79 -10.70 -0.38 7.57
C TYR A 79 -10.92 1.11 7.82
N ASN A 80 -12.12 1.58 7.57
CA ASN A 80 -12.60 2.93 7.78
C ASN A 80 -13.34 3.05 9.12
N ARG A 81 -12.72 3.75 10.06
CA ARG A 81 -13.28 3.95 11.41
C ARG A 81 -13.97 5.31 11.56
N GLY A 82 -14.37 5.90 10.44
CA GLY A 82 -14.98 7.22 10.38
C GLY A 82 -13.98 8.37 10.32
N SER A 83 -14.52 9.58 10.16
CA SER A 83 -13.77 10.80 9.86
C SER A 83 -12.83 11.31 10.96
N SER A 84 -13.00 10.84 12.20
CA SER A 84 -12.17 11.22 13.35
C SER A 84 -10.96 10.31 13.56
N GLN A 85 -10.79 9.28 12.73
CA GLN A 85 -9.73 8.27 12.86
C GLN A 85 -9.00 8.10 11.53
N LEU A 86 -7.71 7.78 11.60
CA LEU A 86 -6.95 7.40 10.41
C LEU A 86 -7.46 6.06 9.88
N LEU A 87 -7.55 5.92 8.55
CA LEU A 87 -7.78 4.64 7.91
C LEU A 87 -6.71 3.65 8.37
N ARG A 88 -7.11 2.42 8.67
CA ARG A 88 -6.15 1.33 8.94
C ARG A 88 -5.93 0.56 7.65
N VAL A 89 -4.67 0.36 7.29
CA VAL A 89 -4.29 -0.32 6.05
C VAL A 89 -3.49 -1.56 6.42
N LEU A 90 -3.98 -2.71 5.99
CA LEU A 90 -3.30 -3.99 6.10
C LEU A 90 -2.79 -4.40 4.74
N GLN A 91 -1.54 -4.83 4.65
CA GLN A 91 -1.07 -5.56 3.48
C GLN A 91 -1.06 -7.04 3.81
N ILE A 92 -1.82 -7.84 3.07
CA ILE A 92 -1.83 -9.28 3.15
C ILE A 92 -0.93 -9.83 2.05
N ARG A 93 -0.12 -10.81 2.40
CA ARG A 93 0.74 -11.55 1.47
C ARG A 93 0.74 -13.01 1.87
N ASN A 94 0.49 -13.90 0.91
CA ASN A 94 0.40 -15.35 1.16
C ASN A 94 -0.54 -15.70 2.34
N GLY A 95 -1.69 -15.03 2.41
CA GLY A 95 -2.70 -15.26 3.46
C GLY A 95 -2.35 -14.76 4.87
N ARG A 96 -1.25 -14.02 5.04
CA ARG A 96 -0.82 -13.44 6.33
C ARG A 96 -0.67 -11.94 6.27
N ILE A 97 -0.88 -11.29 7.40
CA ILE A 97 -0.63 -9.85 7.57
C ILE A 97 0.86 -9.60 7.43
N HIS A 98 1.25 -8.98 6.34
CA HIS A 98 2.63 -8.58 6.08
C HIS A 98 2.98 -7.27 6.77
N SER A 99 2.09 -6.28 6.72
CA SER A 99 2.28 -5.01 7.42
C SER A 99 0.95 -4.43 7.90
N ILE A 100 1.02 -3.68 9.00
CA ILE A 100 -0.10 -2.89 9.54
C ILE A 100 0.30 -1.42 9.55
N GLY A 101 -0.41 -0.61 8.78
CA GLY A 101 -0.18 0.82 8.66
C GLY A 101 -1.43 1.65 8.89
N THR A 102 -1.27 2.93 8.63
CA THR A 102 -2.35 3.91 8.59
C THR A 102 -2.22 4.76 7.34
N GLU A 103 -3.33 5.33 6.92
CA GLU A 103 -3.38 6.35 5.87
C GLU A 103 -4.04 7.61 6.40
N GLY A 104 -4.44 8.56 5.54
CA GLY A 104 -5.21 9.73 5.95
C GLY A 104 -6.51 9.37 6.71
N TYR A 105 -7.20 10.40 7.22
CA TYR A 105 -8.46 10.21 7.93
C TYR A 105 -9.50 9.46 7.09
N GLY A 106 -10.31 8.67 7.79
CA GLY A 106 -11.47 8.01 7.23
C GLY A 106 -12.58 8.98 6.87
N PHE A 107 -13.74 8.45 6.57
CA PHE A 107 -14.90 9.22 6.13
C PHE A 107 -16.19 8.56 6.58
N ALA A 108 -17.28 9.32 6.61
CA ALA A 108 -18.60 8.72 6.83
C ALA A 108 -18.95 7.82 5.63
N GLU A 109 -19.57 6.67 5.88
CA GLU A 109 -19.96 5.73 4.81
C GLU A 109 -20.99 6.30 3.82
N GLN A 110 -21.64 7.40 4.17
CA GLN A 110 -22.75 7.96 3.42
C GLN A 110 -22.29 8.98 2.37
N GLY A 111 -22.18 8.49 1.13
CA GLY A 111 -22.17 9.29 -0.10
C GLY A 111 -20.79 9.65 -0.60
N ALA A 112 -20.56 9.44 -1.91
CA ALA A 112 -19.52 10.16 -2.61
C ALA A 112 -19.71 11.65 -2.31
N GLY A 113 -18.73 12.29 -1.68
CA GLY A 113 -18.76 13.74 -1.50
C GLY A 113 -18.98 14.44 -2.83
N SER A 114 -19.28 15.74 -2.83
CA SER A 114 -19.29 16.52 -4.07
C SER A 114 -17.87 16.57 -4.64
N CYS A 115 -17.49 15.58 -5.44
CA CYS A 115 -16.20 15.55 -6.11
C CYS A 115 -16.22 16.46 -7.34
N GLY A 116 -15.25 17.36 -7.40
CA GLY A 116 -14.84 18.08 -8.59
C GLY A 116 -13.52 17.55 -9.14
N GLN A 117 -13.18 17.97 -10.36
CA GLN A 117 -11.93 17.53 -11.04
C GLN A 117 -10.65 17.83 -10.25
N THR A 118 -10.64 18.93 -9.48
CA THR A 118 -9.49 19.38 -8.69
C THR A 118 -9.32 18.58 -7.40
N ASP A 119 -10.33 17.81 -7.02
CA ASP A 119 -10.29 16.97 -5.82
C ASP A 119 -9.49 15.68 -6.02
N ILE A 120 -9.25 15.29 -7.27
CA ILE A 120 -8.46 14.11 -7.63
C ILE A 120 -6.99 14.49 -7.64
N LEU A 121 -6.26 14.01 -6.62
CA LEU A 121 -4.86 14.34 -6.39
C LEU A 121 -3.95 13.11 -6.57
N ARG A 122 -2.73 13.34 -7.06
CA ARG A 122 -1.66 12.32 -7.09
C ARG A 122 -1.41 11.78 -5.67
N GLY A 123 -1.18 10.48 -5.57
CA GLY A 123 -0.97 9.76 -4.32
C GLY A 123 -2.27 9.34 -3.61
N MET A 124 -3.44 9.81 -4.07
CA MET A 124 -4.72 9.36 -3.54
C MET A 124 -4.88 7.84 -3.72
N THR A 125 -5.43 7.17 -2.72
CA THR A 125 -5.68 5.74 -2.79
C THR A 125 -6.95 5.45 -3.55
N LYS A 126 -7.04 4.28 -4.18
CA LYS A 126 -8.22 3.85 -4.93
C LYS A 126 -9.47 3.92 -4.07
N TYR A 127 -9.40 3.48 -2.80
CA TYR A 127 -10.52 3.59 -1.87
C TYR A 127 -10.92 5.04 -1.59
N ARG A 128 -9.97 5.95 -1.34
CA ARG A 128 -10.29 7.37 -1.16
C ARG A 128 -10.87 7.99 -2.44
N LEU A 129 -10.36 7.60 -3.60
CA LEU A 129 -10.87 8.09 -4.89
C LEU A 129 -12.33 7.66 -5.09
N LEU A 130 -12.64 6.39 -4.86
CA LEU A 130 -14.01 5.86 -4.92
C LEU A 130 -14.92 6.53 -3.88
N ALA A 131 -14.46 6.65 -2.64
CA ALA A 131 -15.23 7.28 -1.58
C ALA A 131 -15.49 8.77 -1.82
N ARG A 132 -14.60 9.47 -2.52
CA ARG A 132 -14.77 10.88 -2.81
C ARG A 132 -15.55 11.12 -4.09
N CYS A 133 -15.23 10.40 -5.16
CA CYS A 133 -15.70 10.68 -6.52
C CYS A 133 -16.64 9.62 -7.10
N GLY A 134 -16.88 8.53 -6.36
CA GLY A 134 -17.65 7.39 -6.85
C GLY A 134 -16.90 6.60 -7.91
N GLU A 135 -17.63 5.67 -8.51
CA GLU A 135 -17.14 4.87 -9.64
C GLU A 135 -16.87 5.76 -10.87
N PRO A 136 -15.81 5.47 -11.63
CA PRO A 136 -15.56 6.17 -12.88
C PRO A 136 -16.62 5.80 -13.94
N LEU A 137 -16.79 6.68 -14.92
CA LEU A 137 -17.60 6.41 -16.12
C LEU A 137 -17.07 5.19 -16.89
N ALA A 138 -15.75 5.07 -17.00
CA ALA A 138 -15.08 3.97 -17.67
C ALA A 138 -13.75 3.64 -16.98
N ARG A 139 -13.35 2.37 -17.01
CA ARG A 139 -12.05 1.91 -16.52
C ARG A 139 -11.44 0.85 -17.43
N VAL A 140 -10.13 0.90 -17.59
CA VAL A 140 -9.31 -0.12 -18.27
C VAL A 140 -8.16 -0.48 -17.35
N ALA A 141 -7.75 -1.75 -17.31
CA ALA A 141 -6.67 -2.21 -16.45
C ALA A 141 -5.72 -3.15 -17.20
N ASP A 142 -4.43 -3.07 -16.89
CA ASP A 142 -3.38 -3.94 -17.45
C ASP A 142 -2.19 -4.09 -16.48
N HIS A 143 -1.32 -5.07 -16.73
CA HIS A 143 -0.04 -5.22 -16.03
C HIS A 143 1.08 -4.67 -16.89
N VAL A 144 1.76 -3.63 -16.40
CA VAL A 144 2.85 -2.97 -17.14
C VAL A 144 4.16 -3.05 -16.38
N PHE A 145 5.27 -3.04 -17.11
CA PHE A 145 6.61 -2.96 -16.53
C PHE A 145 7.05 -1.49 -16.46
N VAL A 146 7.49 -1.04 -15.29
CA VAL A 146 8.00 0.32 -15.06
C VAL A 146 9.39 0.28 -14.43
N PRO A 147 10.25 1.30 -14.65
CA PRO A 147 11.55 1.36 -13.98
C PRO A 147 11.42 1.39 -12.45
N ASP A 148 12.25 0.62 -11.74
CA ASP A 148 12.30 0.62 -10.27
C ASP A 148 12.98 1.89 -9.76
N ARG A 149 12.18 2.85 -9.30
CA ARG A 149 12.66 4.15 -8.81
C ARG A 149 13.26 4.10 -7.39
N ARG A 150 13.21 2.98 -6.67
CA ARG A 150 13.73 2.87 -5.29
C ARG A 150 15.26 2.76 -5.24
N HIS A 151 15.90 2.35 -6.33
CA HIS A 151 17.34 2.16 -6.45
C HIS A 151 18.10 3.40 -6.93
N ARG A 152 17.84 4.59 -6.36
CA ARG A 152 18.71 5.77 -6.57
C ARG A 152 20.06 5.71 -5.82
N ARG A 153 20.30 4.66 -5.02
CA ARG A 153 21.57 4.40 -4.29
C ARG A 153 22.30 3.13 -4.80
N GLY A 154 22.37 2.94 -6.10
CA GLY A 154 23.12 1.85 -6.74
C GLY A 154 24.11 2.41 -7.77
N SER A 155 25.11 1.61 -8.16
CA SER A 155 25.99 1.96 -9.28
C SER A 155 25.17 2.17 -10.56
N LEU A 156 25.66 3.02 -11.47
CA LEU A 156 25.02 3.29 -12.75
C LEU A 156 24.77 2.02 -13.61
N HIS A 157 25.44 0.91 -13.31
CA HIS A 157 25.28 -0.36 -14.02
C HIS A 157 24.05 -1.16 -13.56
N ASP A 158 23.70 -1.11 -12.27
CA ASP A 158 22.54 -1.83 -11.70
C ASP A 158 21.20 -1.11 -11.99
N SER A 159 21.23 0.21 -12.16
CA SER A 159 20.03 1.04 -12.28
C SER A 159 19.31 0.94 -13.64
N TYR A 160 19.98 0.44 -14.69
CA TYR A 160 19.42 0.44 -16.05
C TYR A 160 18.47 -0.73 -16.35
N ASN A 161 18.48 -1.82 -15.56
CA ASN A 161 17.74 -3.05 -15.88
C ASN A 161 16.72 -3.51 -14.83
N ALA A 162 16.51 -2.76 -13.75
CA ALA A 162 15.49 -3.10 -12.76
C ALA A 162 14.12 -2.57 -13.21
N VAL A 163 13.35 -3.38 -13.96
CA VAL A 163 11.93 -3.14 -14.19
C VAL A 163 11.08 -3.95 -13.19
N ILE A 164 10.00 -3.35 -12.71
CA ILE A 164 9.01 -3.99 -11.83
C ILE A 164 7.67 -4.04 -12.53
N ARG A 165 6.89 -5.09 -12.24
CA ARG A 165 5.51 -5.21 -12.72
C ARG A 165 4.58 -4.44 -11.80
N VAL A 166 3.74 -3.58 -12.35
CA VAL A 166 2.68 -2.88 -11.61
C VAL A 166 1.33 -3.15 -12.25
N TYR A 167 0.28 -3.21 -11.44
CA TYR A 167 -1.10 -3.21 -11.92
C TYR A 167 -1.50 -1.78 -12.17
N ARG A 168 -1.73 -1.44 -13.44
CA ARG A 168 -2.10 -0.09 -13.86
C ARG A 168 -3.55 -0.06 -14.27
N GLU A 169 -4.28 0.89 -13.74
CA GLU A 169 -5.65 1.19 -14.15
C GLU A 169 -5.72 2.60 -14.73
N GLU A 170 -6.56 2.78 -15.73
CA GLU A 170 -6.90 4.08 -16.31
C GLU A 170 -8.40 4.31 -16.17
N TRP A 171 -8.76 5.30 -15.38
CA TRP A 171 -10.14 5.63 -15.03
C TRP A 171 -10.54 6.95 -15.66
N THR A 172 -11.73 7.00 -16.24
CA THR A 172 -12.29 8.22 -16.85
C THR A 172 -13.49 8.70 -16.05
N TYR A 173 -13.45 9.95 -15.61
CA TYR A 173 -14.58 10.64 -14.96
C TYR A 173 -15.15 11.72 -15.88
N ASN A 174 -16.47 11.84 -15.87
CA ASN A 174 -17.21 12.88 -16.58
C ASN A 174 -17.87 13.81 -15.56
N PHE A 175 -17.54 15.11 -15.63
CA PHE A 175 -18.05 16.14 -14.72
C PHE A 175 -18.99 17.14 -15.43
N GLY A 176 -19.61 16.70 -16.54
CA GLY A 176 -20.57 17.47 -17.31
C GLY A 176 -19.98 18.13 -18.57
N SER A 177 -20.87 18.62 -19.43
CA SER A 177 -20.55 19.19 -20.76
C SER A 177 -19.67 20.45 -20.75
N ASN A 178 -19.67 21.18 -19.63
CA ASN A 178 -18.84 22.37 -19.41
C ASN A 178 -17.42 22.07 -18.93
N GLN A 179 -17.08 20.79 -18.76
CA GLN A 179 -15.81 20.34 -18.22
C GLN A 179 -15.10 19.40 -19.21
N LEU A 180 -13.79 19.22 -19.07
CA LEU A 180 -13.08 18.15 -19.77
C LEU A 180 -13.21 16.85 -18.99
N LEU A 181 -13.23 15.72 -19.70
CA LEU A 181 -13.10 14.40 -19.08
C LEU A 181 -11.81 14.36 -18.27
N ARG A 182 -11.87 13.78 -17.06
CA ARG A 182 -10.69 13.59 -16.22
C ARG A 182 -10.22 12.15 -16.34
N ILE A 183 -8.97 11.98 -16.72
CA ILE A 183 -8.39 10.63 -16.90
C ILE A 183 -7.33 10.44 -15.83
N VAL A 184 -7.54 9.43 -15.00
CA VAL A 184 -6.79 9.14 -13.78
C VAL A 184 -6.04 7.83 -13.98
N VAL A 185 -4.73 7.84 -13.86
CA VAL A 185 -3.90 6.64 -13.92
C VAL A 185 -3.57 6.21 -12.51
N LEU A 186 -3.99 5.00 -12.14
CA LEU A 186 -3.64 4.36 -10.88
C LEU A 186 -2.57 3.30 -11.12
N GLU A 187 -1.61 3.19 -10.21
CA GLU A 187 -0.65 2.09 -10.14
C GLU A 187 -0.73 1.46 -8.76
N ASN A 188 -0.99 0.14 -8.70
CA ASN A 188 -1.13 -0.62 -7.45
C ASN A 188 -2.05 0.10 -6.44
N GLY A 189 -3.24 0.50 -6.90
CA GLY A 189 -4.25 1.15 -6.07
C GLY A 189 -3.92 2.59 -5.62
N ARG A 190 -2.97 3.27 -6.27
CA ARG A 190 -2.59 4.67 -5.98
C ARG A 190 -2.60 5.52 -7.23
N VAL A 191 -3.17 6.72 -7.17
CA VAL A 191 -3.16 7.68 -8.29
C VAL A 191 -1.72 8.11 -8.58
N GLU A 192 -1.17 7.66 -9.70
CA GLU A 192 0.15 8.06 -10.17
C GLU A 192 0.04 9.23 -11.14
N ASP A 193 -1.02 9.38 -11.93
CA ASP A 193 -1.14 10.54 -12.83
C ASP A 193 -2.59 11.00 -13.03
N VAL A 194 -2.77 12.27 -13.35
CA VAL A 194 -4.10 12.84 -13.61
C VAL A 194 -4.05 13.83 -14.78
N ARG A 195 -4.63 13.42 -15.90
CA ARG A 195 -4.64 14.17 -17.16
C ARG A 195 -6.06 14.56 -17.59
N VAL A 196 -6.15 15.40 -18.59
CA VAL A 196 -7.43 15.82 -19.20
C VAL A 196 -7.64 15.07 -20.50
N GLY A 197 -8.90 14.74 -20.78
CA GLY A 197 -9.35 14.14 -22.03
C GLY A 197 -10.07 15.15 -22.92
N ARG A 198 -11.00 14.63 -23.73
CA ARG A 198 -11.90 15.45 -24.56
C ARG A 198 -12.97 16.14 -23.69
N ARG A 199 -13.79 16.97 -24.30
CA ARG A 199 -14.97 17.58 -23.65
C ARG A 199 -15.87 16.49 -23.05
N GLY A 200 -16.33 16.73 -21.83
CA GLY A 200 -17.34 15.92 -21.17
C GLY A 200 -18.72 16.10 -21.79
N PHE A 201 -19.72 15.52 -21.16
CA PHE A 201 -21.10 15.54 -21.66
C PHE A 201 -22.09 15.40 -20.51
N ASP A 202 -23.33 15.78 -20.75
CA ASP A 202 -24.41 15.54 -19.80
C ASP A 202 -25.07 14.18 -20.15
N PRO A 203 -25.52 13.39 -19.16
CA PRO A 203 -26.09 12.05 -19.37
C PRO A 203 -27.36 12.04 -20.24
#